data_AF-A0A2E0XPG1-F1
#
_entry.id   AF-A0A2E0XPG1-F1
#
_cell.length_a   1.000
_cell.length_b   1.000
_cell.length_c   1.000
_cell.angle_alpha   90.00
_cell.angle_beta   90.00
_cell.angle_gamma   90.00
#
_symmetry.space_group_name_H-M   'P 1'
#
loop_
_entity.id
_entity.type
_entity.pdbx_description
1 polymer ?
#
loop_
_entity_poly.entity_id
_entity_poly.type
_entity_poly.pdbx_seq_one_letter_code
_entity_poly.pdbx_strand_id
1 'polypeptide(L)'
;MGLAGMNQFEKTTAQSEEQFLRSVGISKETFEAIFNLLASHIQSILDEQPMKKHGQKSQLRLLERLLLTFTYLHHNPTFARLGSAFGISES
;
A
#
# COMPACT_ATOMS: atom_id res chain seq x y z
N MET A 1 -8.74 -6.97 24.46
CA MET A 1 -9.82 -6.06 24.03
C MET A 1 -9.15 -4.80 23.48
N GLY A 2 -9.06 -4.47 22.20
CA GLY A 2 -9.41 -5.12 20.94
C GLY A 2 -8.50 -4.55 19.84
N LEU A 3 -8.01 -5.40 18.92
CA LEU A 3 -7.20 -5.01 17.76
C LEU A 3 -8.10 -4.48 16.62
N ALA A 4 -9.05 -3.60 16.95
CA ALA A 4 -10.13 -3.17 16.07
C ALA A 4 -9.87 -1.83 15.35
N GLY A 5 -8.65 -1.29 15.42
CA GLY A 5 -8.31 0.01 14.82
C GLY A 5 -6.97 0.07 14.10
N MET A 6 -6.23 -1.04 14.00
CA MET A 6 -4.96 -1.05 13.27
C MET A 6 -5.21 -1.29 11.78
N ASN A 7 -4.83 -0.31 10.97
CA ASN A 7 -4.92 -0.38 9.52
C ASN A 7 -4.05 -1.55 9.02
N GLN A 8 -4.43 -2.25 7.95
CA GLN A 8 -3.75 -3.47 7.48
C GLN A 8 -2.23 -3.27 7.32
N PHE A 9 -1.84 -2.05 6.97
CA PHE A 9 -0.46 -1.59 6.92
C PHE A 9 0.31 -1.74 8.25
N GLU A 10 -0.27 -1.32 9.38
CA GLU A 10 0.37 -1.38 10.70
C GLU A 10 0.55 -2.84 11.13
N LYS A 11 -0.41 -3.69 10.78
CA LYS A 11 -0.31 -5.13 11.04
C LYS A 11 0.82 -5.76 10.24
N THR A 12 0.94 -5.45 8.95
CA THR A 12 1.95 -6.04 8.07
C THR A 12 3.36 -5.54 8.37
N THR A 13 3.53 -4.26 8.71
CA THR A 13 4.84 -3.71 9.04
C THR A 13 5.37 -4.13 10.40
N ALA A 14 4.49 -4.42 11.35
CA ALA A 14 4.83 -4.98 12.67
C ALA A 14 5.29 -6.46 12.61
N GLN A 15 5.16 -7.14 11.47
CA GLN A 15 5.58 -8.53 11.31
C GLN A 15 7.11 -8.66 11.27
N SER A 16 7.63 -9.86 11.54
CA SER A 16 9.03 -10.16 11.27
C SER A 16 9.34 -10.05 9.77
N GLU A 17 10.61 -9.91 9.41
CA GLU A 17 11.04 -9.79 8.01
C GLU A 17 10.60 -11.00 7.15
N GLU A 18 10.74 -12.21 7.68
CA GLU A 18 10.28 -13.43 7.00
C GLU A 18 8.77 -13.44 6.77
N GLN A 19 8.00 -12.98 7.75
CA GLN A 19 6.53 -12.92 7.64
C GLN A 19 6.10 -11.85 6.64
N PHE A 20 6.77 -10.70 6.63
CA PHE A 20 6.54 -9.66 5.64
C PHE A 20 6.82 -10.18 4.23
N LEU A 21 7.97 -10.83 4.02
CA LEU A 21 8.34 -11.41 2.73
C LEU A 21 7.29 -12.42 2.24
N ARG A 22 6.78 -13.29 3.12
CA ARG A 22 5.73 -14.26 2.78
C ARG A 22 4.37 -13.65 2.48
N SER A 23 4.09 -12.45 3.00
CA SER A 23 2.80 -11.77 2.82
C SER A 23 2.80 -10.77 1.65
N VAL A 24 3.97 -10.21 1.33
CA VAL A 24 4.11 -9.12 0.36
C VAL A 24 4.85 -9.60 -0.90
N GLY A 25 5.66 -10.66 -0.79
CA GLY A 25 6.42 -11.23 -1.90
C GLY A 25 7.78 -10.57 -2.14
N ILE A 26 8.13 -9.52 -1.39
CA ILE A 26 9.42 -8.83 -1.45
C ILE A 26 9.94 -8.48 -0.04
N SER A 27 11.25 -8.25 0.10
CA SER A 27 11.83 -7.85 1.39
C SER A 27 11.38 -6.46 1.80
N LYS A 28 11.45 -6.16 3.12
CA LYS A 28 11.13 -4.82 3.64
C LYS A 28 12.02 -3.75 3.02
N GLU A 29 13.31 -4.02 2.92
CA GLU A 29 14.28 -3.11 2.28
C GLU A 29 13.90 -2.80 0.83
N THR A 30 13.56 -3.82 0.05
CA THR A 30 13.12 -3.64 -1.35
C THR A 30 11.83 -2.82 -1.41
N PHE A 31 10.88 -3.10 -0.52
CA PHE A 31 9.61 -2.38 -0.45
C PHE A 31 9.84 -0.89 -0.14
N GLU A 32 10.70 -0.57 0.82
CA GLU A 32 11.06 0.80 1.17
C GLU A 32 11.78 1.53 0.03
N ALA A 33 12.71 0.86 -0.65
CA ALA A 33 13.40 1.41 -1.81
C ALA A 33 12.41 1.78 -2.94
N ILE A 34 11.46 0.89 -3.23
CA ILE A 34 10.41 1.14 -4.24
C ILE A 34 9.49 2.27 -3.79
N PHE A 35 9.09 2.31 -2.52
CA PHE A 35 8.27 3.39 -1.99
C PHE A 35 8.93 4.75 -2.16
N ASN A 36 10.22 4.87 -1.83
CA ASN A 36 10.97 6.12 -1.95
C ASN A 36 11.10 6.58 -3.41
N LEU A 37 11.34 5.65 -4.33
CA LEU A 37 11.37 5.92 -5.77
C LEU A 37 10.01 6.42 -6.27
N LEU A 38 8.92 5.74 -5.88
CA LEU A 38 7.56 6.12 -6.29
C LEU A 38 7.15 7.48 -5.72
N ALA A 39 7.45 7.73 -4.44
CA ALA A 39 7.15 9.00 -3.78
C ALA A 39 7.88 10.15 -4.47
N SER A 40 9.17 9.97 -4.78
CA SER A 40 9.97 10.96 -5.50
C SER A 40 9.44 11.22 -6.91
N HIS A 41 9.05 10.16 -7.62
CA HIS A 41 8.49 10.28 -8.97
C HIS A 41 7.14 11.00 -8.98
N ILE A 42 6.25 10.67 -8.04
CA ILE A 42 4.96 11.36 -7.89
C ILE A 42 5.18 12.84 -7.56
N GLN A 43 6.13 13.15 -6.67
CA GLN A 43 6.45 14.53 -6.33
C GLN A 43 6.94 15.30 -7.57
N SER A 44 7.83 14.72 -8.37
CA SER A 44 8.29 15.31 -9.63
C SER A 44 7.14 15.61 -10.60
N ILE A 45 6.20 14.68 -10.77
CA ILE A 45 5.01 14.87 -11.62
C ILE A 45 4.14 16.01 -11.11
N LEU A 46 3.94 16.10 -9.79
CA LEU A 46 3.12 17.14 -9.18
C LEU A 46 3.77 18.53 -9.30
N ASP A 47 5.09 18.60 -9.27
CA ASP A 47 5.83 19.85 -9.45
C ASP A 47 5.87 20.31 -10.91
N GLU A 48 5.93 19.38 -11.86
CA GLU A 48 5.79 19.66 -13.30
C GLU A 48 4.36 20.03 -13.71
N GLN A 49 3.35 19.48 -13.02
CA GLN A 49 1.93 19.67 -13.36
C GLN A 49 1.11 20.12 -12.15
N PRO A 50 1.26 21.38 -11.72
CA PRO A 50 0.62 21.90 -10.50
C PRO A 50 -0.92 21.84 -10.54
N MET A 51 -1.53 21.86 -11.73
CA MET A 51 -2.98 21.69 -11.90
C MET A 51 -3.48 20.30 -11.45
N LYS A 52 -2.63 19.26 -11.46
CA LYS A 52 -2.97 17.91 -10.95
C LYS A 52 -3.00 17.81 -9.42
N LYS A 53 -2.49 18.83 -8.69
CA LYS A 53 -2.55 18.87 -7.21
C LYS A 53 -3.99 18.94 -6.67
N HIS A 54 -4.98 19.25 -7.52
CA HIS A 54 -6.37 19.51 -7.13
C HIS A 54 -7.32 18.33 -7.38
N GLY A 55 -6.81 17.16 -7.77
CA GLY A 55 -7.63 15.95 -7.91
C GLY A 55 -8.13 15.40 -6.56
N GLN A 56 -9.20 14.62 -6.60
CA GLN A 56 -9.76 13.97 -5.41
C GLN A 56 -8.69 13.09 -4.75
N LYS A 57 -8.38 13.38 -3.48
CA LYS A 57 -7.41 12.60 -2.71
C LYS A 57 -8.02 11.22 -2.47
N SER A 58 -7.44 10.18 -3.07
CA SER A 58 -7.90 8.81 -2.77
C SER A 58 -7.65 8.51 -1.29
N GLN A 59 -8.61 7.77 -0.71
CA GLN A 59 -8.68 7.49 0.73
C GLN A 59 -7.46 6.71 1.25
N LEU A 60 -6.78 5.98 0.36
CA LEU A 60 -5.57 5.23 0.68
C LEU A 60 -4.32 6.06 0.45
N ARG A 61 -3.40 6.02 1.41
CA ARG A 61 -2.04 6.55 1.31
C ARG A 61 -1.26 5.76 0.27
N LEU A 62 -0.25 6.41 -0.33
CA LEU A 62 0.62 5.79 -1.34
C LEU A 62 1.19 4.44 -0.89
N LEU A 63 1.63 4.40 0.37
CA LEU A 63 2.19 3.24 1.04
C LEU A 63 1.20 2.06 1.11
N GLU A 64 -0.07 2.34 1.39
CA GLU A 64 -1.14 1.34 1.48
C GLU A 64 -1.49 0.78 0.10
N ARG A 65 -1.50 1.64 -0.92
CA ARG A 65 -1.70 1.21 -2.31
C ARG A 65 -0.55 0.35 -2.81
N LEU A 66 0.68 0.71 -2.45
CA LEU A 66 1.85 -0.09 -2.79
C LEU A 66 1.77 -1.47 -2.14
N LEU A 67 1.44 -1.52 -0.84
CA LEU A 67 1.26 -2.77 -0.11
C LEU A 67 0.16 -3.64 -0.75
N LEU A 68 -1.01 -3.05 -1.03
CA LEU A 68 -2.10 -3.74 -1.72
C LEU A 68 -1.67 -4.30 -3.07
N THR A 69 -0.90 -3.54 -3.84
CA THR A 69 -0.44 -3.94 -5.18
C THR A 69 0.48 -5.16 -5.09
N PHE A 70 1.46 -5.14 -4.19
CA PHE A 70 2.36 -6.28 -3.99
C PHE A 70 1.64 -7.50 -3.42
N THR A 71 0.75 -7.31 -2.44
CA THR A 71 -0.09 -8.39 -1.91
C THR A 71 -0.98 -9.00 -3.01
N TYR A 72 -1.53 -8.17 -3.90
CA TYR A 72 -2.31 -8.64 -5.05
C TYR A 72 -1.46 -9.48 -6.01
N LEU A 73 -0.31 -8.96 -6.43
CA LEU A 73 0.59 -9.65 -7.36
C LEU A 73 1.12 -10.97 -6.77
N HIS A 74 1.41 -11.00 -5.47
CA HIS A 74 1.98 -12.19 -4.82
C HIS A 74 0.95 -13.31 -4.63
N HIS A 75 -0.27 -12.99 -4.20
CA HIS A 75 -1.27 -14.00 -3.83
C HIS A 75 -2.38 -14.20 -4.88
N ASN A 76 -2.45 -13.35 -5.91
CA ASN A 76 -3.58 -13.26 -6.84
C ASN A 76 -4.97 -13.40 -6.17
N PRO A 77 -5.22 -12.68 -5.06
CA PRO A 77 -6.50 -12.76 -4.36
C PRO A 77 -7.59 -12.08 -5.19
N THR A 78 -8.83 -12.53 -5.03
CA THR A 78 -10.02 -11.87 -5.59
C THR A 78 -10.16 -10.45 -5.03
N PHE A 79 -10.71 -9.52 -5.83
CA PHE A 79 -10.98 -8.15 -5.40
C PHE A 79 -11.80 -8.07 -4.08
N ALA A 80 -12.78 -8.97 -3.89
CA ALA A 80 -13.54 -9.08 -2.63
C ALA A 80 -12.66 -9.29 -1.39
N ARG A 81 -11.60 -10.10 -1.51
CA ARG A 81 -10.66 -10.36 -0.42
C ARG A 81 -9.77 -9.15 -0.15
N LEU A 82 -9.38 -8.42 -1.20
CA LEU A 82 -8.63 -7.17 -1.05
C LEU A 82 -9.47 -6.08 -0.41
N GLY A 83 -10.72 -5.91 -0.84
CA GLY A 83 -11.66 -4.95 -0.26
C GLY A 83 -11.85 -5.19 1.23
N SER A 84 -12.06 -6.45 1.63
CA SER A 84 -12.17 -6.83 3.05
C SER A 84 -10.86 -6.63 3.83
N ALA A 85 -9.69 -6.87 3.23
CA ALA A 85 -8.40 -6.75 3.91
C ALA A 85 -7.93 -5.30 4.07
N PHE A 86 -8.26 -4.43 3.11
CA PHE A 86 -7.81 -3.04 3.07
C PHE A 86 -8.92 -2.02 3.38
N GLY A 87 -10.13 -2.48 3.72
CA GLY A 87 -11.27 -1.62 4.04
C GLY A 87 -11.77 -0.79 2.85
N ILE A 88 -11.64 -1.32 1.63
CA ILE A 88 -12.03 -0.65 0.38
C ILE A 88 -13.39 -1.18 -0.04
N SER A 89 -14.35 -0.29 -0.31
CA SER A 89 -15.66 -0.68 -0.86
C SER A 89 -15.50 -1.23 -2.28
N GLU A 90 -16.21 -2.30 -2.62
CA GLU A 90 -16.27 -2.90 -3.97
C GLU A 90 -17.07 -2.04 -4.99
N SER A 91 -17.06 -0.71 -4.84
CA SER A 91 -17.93 0.20 -5.58
C SER A 91 -17.21 0.96 -6.67
#